data_AF-A0A059EAZ4-F1
#
_entry.id   AF-A0A059EAZ4-F1
#
_cell.length_a   1.000
_cell.length_b   1.000
_cell.length_c   1.000
_cell.angle_alpha   90.00
_cell.angle_beta   90.00
_cell.angle_gamma   90.00
#
_symmetry.space_group_name_H-M   'P 1'
#
loop_
_entity.id
_entity.type
_entity.pdbx_description
1 polymer ?
#
loop_
_entity_poly.entity_id
_entity_poly.type
_entity_poly.pdbx_seq_one_letter_code
_entity_poly.pdbx_strand_id
1 'polypeptide(L)'
;MRWQITPDGARWASGLRLDARFRDGGRPGQVALHWLNQAQLTNTVRSRFSIIASIQTGSGRESGTFLQTRGELSRRLEDGVDIGAEVYNTYGPANDLLPVPQQSHLAGPFASLPLNESLTLRTSALVGLTSGSTDATFRVFLTQRF
;
A
#
# COMPACT_ATOMS: atom_id res chain seq x y z
N MET A 1 1.68 -13.62 7.97
CA MET A 1 0.95 -13.71 9.27
C MET A 1 0.38 -12.34 9.62
N ARG A 2 -0.85 -12.25 10.16
CA ARG A 2 -1.51 -10.96 10.51
C ARG A 2 -2.00 -11.02 11.96
N TRP A 3 -1.64 -10.02 12.77
CA TRP A 3 -2.14 -9.86 14.15
C TRP A 3 -3.00 -8.61 14.24
N GLN A 4 -4.15 -8.68 14.91
CA GLN A 4 -5.07 -7.57 15.13
C GLN A 4 -5.08 -7.21 16.61
N ILE A 5 -4.96 -5.92 16.93
CA ILE A 5 -4.68 -5.44 18.30
C ILE A 5 -5.87 -4.64 18.88
N THR A 6 -7.07 -4.72 18.28
CA THR A 6 -8.14 -3.75 18.56
C THR A 6 -9.37 -4.38 19.24
N PRO A 7 -9.98 -3.73 20.26
CA PRO A 7 -11.18 -4.23 20.94
C PRO A 7 -12.38 -4.43 20.01
N ASP A 8 -13.28 -5.32 20.40
CA ASP A 8 -14.51 -5.62 19.66
C ASP A 8 -15.40 -4.36 19.53
N GLY A 9 -15.99 -4.17 18.34
CA GLY A 9 -16.88 -3.04 18.04
C GLY A 9 -16.16 -1.71 17.72
N ALA A 10 -14.84 -1.65 17.79
CA ALA A 10 -14.10 -0.45 17.43
C ALA A 10 -14.19 -0.16 15.92
N ARG A 11 -14.43 1.10 15.56
CA ARG A 11 -14.41 1.56 14.17
C ARG A 11 -12.99 1.66 13.60
N TRP A 12 -11.96 1.29 14.37
CA TRP A 12 -10.58 1.25 13.92
C TRP A 12 -10.00 -0.14 14.11
N ALA A 13 -8.98 -0.47 13.34
CA ALA A 13 -8.22 -1.71 13.46
C ALA A 13 -6.75 -1.43 13.18
N SER A 14 -5.86 -1.99 14.00
CA SER A 14 -4.42 -1.97 13.76
C SER A 14 -3.86 -3.39 13.74
N GLY A 15 -2.82 -3.60 12.95
CA GLY A 15 -2.17 -4.88 12.88
C GLY A 15 -0.79 -4.87 12.25
N LEU A 16 -0.07 -5.96 12.48
CA LEU A 16 1.24 -6.19 11.87
C LEU A 16 1.13 -7.25 10.78
N ARG A 17 1.89 -7.10 9.70
CA ARG A 17 2.03 -8.10 8.65
C ARG A 17 3.49 -8.25 8.25
N LEU A 18 3.99 -9.48 8.30
CA LEU A 18 5.30 -9.86 7.77
C LEU A 18 5.13 -10.45 6.38
N ASP A 19 5.89 -9.91 5.42
CA ASP A 19 5.97 -10.36 4.03
C ASP A 19 7.42 -10.77 3.72
N ALA A 20 7.60 -11.93 3.11
CA ALA A 20 8.87 -12.38 2.57
C ALA A 20 8.69 -12.68 1.08
N ARG A 21 9.61 -12.18 0.25
CA ARG A 21 9.65 -12.36 -1.20
C ARG A 21 10.99 -12.95 -1.56
N PHE A 22 10.98 -14.20 -1.98
CA PHE A 22 12.15 -14.90 -2.49
C PHE A 22 12.21 -14.67 -4.01
N ARG A 23 13.42 -14.45 -4.53
CA ARG A 23 13.66 -14.24 -5.96
C ARG A 23 14.89 -15.01 -6.39
N ASP A 24 14.82 -15.58 -7.58
CA ASP A 24 15.92 -16.28 -8.23
C ASP A 24 16.58 -15.40 -9.31
N GLY A 25 17.71 -15.85 -9.85
CA GLY A 25 18.39 -15.19 -10.97
C GLY A 25 19.17 -13.93 -10.59
N GLY A 26 19.75 -13.91 -9.39
CA GLY A 26 20.64 -12.83 -8.92
C GLY A 26 19.94 -11.55 -8.47
N ARG A 27 18.59 -11.50 -8.51
CA ARG A 27 17.80 -10.38 -8.00
C ARG A 27 17.64 -10.50 -6.48
N PRO A 28 17.79 -9.41 -5.73
CA PRO A 28 17.61 -9.46 -4.29
C PRO A 28 16.16 -9.84 -3.93
N GLY A 29 16.03 -10.74 -2.97
CA GLY A 29 14.79 -10.97 -2.23
C GLY A 29 14.49 -9.80 -1.29
N GLN A 30 13.35 -9.87 -0.61
CA GLN A 30 12.90 -8.82 0.30
C GLN A 30 12.17 -9.41 1.50
N VAL A 31 12.45 -8.91 2.69
CA VAL A 31 11.63 -9.12 3.89
C VAL A 31 11.07 -7.76 4.31
N ALA A 32 9.76 -7.68 4.54
CA ALA A 32 9.07 -6.45 4.89
C ALA A 32 8.13 -6.64 6.08
N LEU A 33 8.19 -5.71 7.03
CA LEU A 33 7.23 -5.57 8.10
C LEU A 33 6.31 -4.39 7.80
N HIS A 34 5.01 -4.65 7.86
CA HIS A 34 3.96 -3.66 7.66
C HIS A 34 3.26 -3.42 8.99
N TRP A 35 3.15 -2.16 9.38
CA TRP A 35 2.18 -1.71 10.37
C TRP A 35 0.97 -1.13 9.66
N LEU A 36 -0.16 -1.82 9.79
CA LEU A 36 -1.39 -1.58 9.05
C LEU A 36 -2.41 -0.94 9.99
N ASN A 37 -3.05 0.13 9.54
CA ASN A 37 -4.09 0.82 10.28
C ASN A 37 -5.30 1.05 9.35
N GLN A 38 -6.50 0.83 9.87
CA GLN A 38 -7.75 1.07 9.16
C GLN A 38 -8.74 1.75 10.10
N ALA A 39 -9.50 2.72 9.61
CA ALA A 39 -10.56 3.37 10.35
C ALA A 39 -11.80 3.57 9.47
N GLN A 40 -12.96 3.18 9.97
CA GLN A 40 -14.27 3.47 9.41
C GLN A 40 -14.70 4.84 9.95
N LEU A 41 -14.64 5.87 9.11
CA LEU A 41 -14.87 7.28 9.49
C LEU A 41 -16.36 7.61 9.52
N THR A 42 -17.13 7.15 8.52
CA THR A 42 -18.61 7.18 8.48
C THR A 42 -19.15 5.77 8.17
N ASN A 43 -20.44 5.58 7.91
CA ASN A 43 -20.95 4.27 7.47
C ASN A 43 -20.45 3.87 6.07
N THR A 44 -20.02 4.85 5.26
CA THR A 44 -19.59 4.65 3.88
C THR A 44 -18.13 5.02 3.65
N VAL A 45 -17.52 5.84 4.52
CA VAL A 45 -16.13 6.32 4.37
C VAL A 45 -15.19 5.53 5.25
N ARG A 46 -14.10 5.04 4.65
CA ARG A 46 -13.04 4.26 5.30
C ARG A 46 -11.68 4.82 4.91
N SER A 47 -10.78 4.91 5.87
CA SER A 47 -9.38 5.25 5.68
C SER A 47 -8.50 4.03 5.98
N ARG A 48 -7.42 3.88 5.22
CA ARG A 48 -6.34 2.93 5.49
C ARG A 48 -5.00 3.64 5.43
N PHE A 49 -4.10 3.23 6.30
CA PHE A 49 -2.74 3.72 6.35
C PHE A 49 -1.79 2.57 6.64
N SER A 50 -0.60 2.59 6.07
CA SER A 50 0.45 1.65 6.45
C SER A 50 1.82 2.29 6.44
N ILE A 51 2.64 1.87 7.40
CA ILE A 51 4.09 2.08 7.41
C ILE A 51 4.74 0.74 7.08
N ILE A 52 5.73 0.77 6.19
CA ILE A 52 6.42 -0.42 5.73
C ILE A 52 7.91 -0.21 5.92
N ALA A 53 8.54 -1.10 6.67
CA ALA A 53 9.99 -1.21 6.79
C ALA A 53 10.42 -2.48 6.08
N SER A 54 11.42 -2.42 5.21
CA SER A 54 11.89 -3.60 4.49
C SER A 54 13.40 -3.67 4.36
N ILE A 55 13.94 -4.88 4.28
CA ILE A 55 15.35 -5.16 4.00
C ILE A 55 15.44 -6.01 2.74
N GLN A 56 16.50 -5.83 1.97
CA GLN A 56 16.81 -6.68 0.83
C GLN A 56 17.71 -7.85 1.26
N THR A 57 17.50 -9.02 0.66
CA THR A 57 18.21 -10.27 0.98
C THR A 57 18.83 -10.90 -0.27
N GLY A 58 19.91 -11.67 -0.13
CA GLY A 58 20.57 -12.34 -1.26
C GLY A 58 21.61 -11.47 -1.98
N SER A 59 22.07 -11.94 -3.14
CA SER A 59 23.07 -11.27 -3.97
C SER A 59 22.52 -9.99 -4.60
N GLY A 60 23.36 -8.96 -4.76
CA GLY A 60 22.95 -7.68 -5.37
C GLY A 60 22.02 -6.85 -4.49
N ARG A 61 21.91 -7.18 -3.19
CA ARG A 61 21.10 -6.42 -2.25
C ARG A 61 21.68 -5.04 -2.00
N GLU A 62 20.80 -4.05 -1.94
CA GLU A 62 21.13 -2.80 -1.29
C GLU A 62 21.16 -2.99 0.23
N SER A 63 22.05 -2.26 0.90
CA SER A 63 22.17 -2.32 2.36
C SER A 63 21.27 -1.28 3.02
N GLY A 64 20.74 -1.62 4.19
CA GLY A 64 19.88 -0.73 4.99
C GLY A 64 18.43 -1.19 5.05
N THR A 65 17.66 -0.45 5.85
CA THR A 65 16.22 -0.64 6.01
C THR A 65 15.50 0.42 5.21
N PHE A 66 14.68 0.03 4.25
CA PHE A 66 13.94 0.96 3.41
C PHE A 66 12.58 1.29 4.02
N LEU A 67 12.23 2.57 4.05
CA LEU A 67 10.97 3.05 4.59
C LEU A 67 9.99 3.47 3.49
N GLN A 68 8.73 3.10 3.68
CA GLN A 68 7.63 3.47 2.81
C GLN A 68 6.37 3.73 3.63
N THR A 69 5.49 4.58 3.10
CA THR A 69 4.12 4.69 3.59
C THR A 69 3.13 4.52 2.46
N ARG A 70 1.92 4.10 2.82
CA ARG A 70 0.77 3.98 1.92
C ARG A 70 -0.44 4.55 2.63
N GLY A 71 -1.27 5.28 1.90
CA GLY A 71 -2.52 5.82 2.40
C GLY A 71 -3.65 5.59 1.40
N GLU A 72 -4.85 5.38 1.90
CA GLU A 72 -6.08 5.28 1.12
C GLU A 72 -7.21 5.96 1.88
N LEU A 73 -8.03 6.72 1.17
CA LEU A 73 -9.34 7.16 1.63
C LEU A 73 -10.37 6.71 0.61
N SER A 74 -11.36 5.95 1.05
CA SER A 74 -12.36 5.33 0.19
C SER A 74 -13.77 5.62 0.67
N ARG A 75 -14.70 5.83 -0.26
CA ARG A 75 -16.14 5.89 -0.02
C ARG A 75 -16.82 4.75 -0.78
N ARG A 76 -17.63 3.99 -0.05
CA ARG A 76 -18.57 3.00 -0.58
C ARG A 76 -19.79 3.73 -1.15
N LEU A 77 -20.11 3.45 -2.40
CA LEU A 77 -21.32 3.88 -3.09
C LEU A 77 -22.38 2.78 -3.02
N GLU A 78 -23.55 3.07 -3.60
CA GLU A 78 -24.56 2.06 -3.92
C GLU A 78 -23.96 0.97 -4.83
N ASP A 79 -24.56 -0.21 -4.84
CA ASP A 79 -24.09 -1.39 -5.60
C ASP A 79 -22.70 -1.95 -5.22
N GLY A 80 -22.14 -1.53 -4.10
CA GLY A 80 -20.90 -2.13 -3.57
C GLY A 80 -19.61 -1.51 -4.13
N VAL A 81 -19.70 -0.51 -5.00
CA VAL A 81 -18.54 0.16 -5.61
C VAL A 81 -17.78 1.00 -4.57
N ASP A 82 -16.46 0.86 -4.53
CA ASP A 82 -15.58 1.73 -3.72
C ASP A 82 -14.83 2.71 -4.65
N ILE A 83 -14.95 4.00 -4.40
CA ILE A 83 -14.13 5.05 -5.05
C ILE A 83 -13.27 5.77 -4.02
N GLY A 84 -12.16 6.36 -4.44
CA GLY A 84 -11.33 7.09 -3.50
C GLY A 84 -10.04 7.63 -4.07
N ALA A 85 -9.15 7.98 -3.16
CA ALA A 85 -7.79 8.42 -3.47
C ALA A 85 -6.78 7.59 -2.67
N GLU A 86 -5.61 7.41 -3.25
CA GLU A 86 -4.50 6.67 -2.66
C GLU A 86 -3.19 7.43 -2.81
N VAL A 87 -2.27 7.20 -1.88
CA VAL A 87 -0.92 7.77 -1.85
C VAL A 87 0.12 6.68 -1.57
N TYR A 88 1.24 6.75 -2.27
CA TYR A 88 2.37 5.82 -2.15
C TYR A 88 3.66 6.62 -2.01
N ASN A 89 4.30 6.52 -0.86
CA ASN A 89 5.56 7.21 -0.59
C ASN A 89 6.70 6.21 -0.36
N THR A 90 7.88 6.50 -0.90
CA THR A 90 9.13 5.77 -0.66
C THR A 90 10.20 6.78 -0.33
N TYR A 91 10.81 6.65 0.86
CA TYR A 91 11.70 7.66 1.42
C TYR A 91 13.19 7.33 1.23
N GLY A 92 13.51 6.08 0.88
CA GLY A 92 14.88 5.56 0.84
C GLY A 92 15.28 4.82 2.12
N PRO A 93 16.59 4.66 2.37
CA PRO A 93 17.14 4.03 3.57
C PRO A 93 16.83 4.83 4.84
N ALA A 94 16.45 4.15 5.93
CA ALA A 94 16.02 4.76 7.20
C ALA A 94 17.12 5.57 7.90
N ASN A 95 18.39 5.21 7.66
CA ASN A 95 19.57 5.90 8.19
C ASN A 95 20.02 7.09 7.34
N ASP A 96 19.47 7.23 6.12
CA ASP A 96 19.79 8.32 5.19
C ASP A 96 18.58 8.54 4.28
N LEU A 97 17.56 9.21 4.82
CA LEU A 97 16.37 9.54 4.04
C LEU A 97 16.77 10.44 2.88
N LEU A 98 16.30 10.10 1.68
CA LEU A 98 16.59 10.90 0.50
C LEU A 98 16.02 12.31 0.65
N PRO A 99 16.64 13.34 0.04
CA PRO A 99 16.01 14.64 -0.11
C PRO A 99 14.63 14.52 -0.78
N VAL A 100 13.64 15.31 -0.34
CA VAL A 100 12.24 15.22 -0.84
C VAL A 100 12.13 15.14 -2.37
N PRO A 101 12.85 15.95 -3.19
CA PRO A 101 12.76 15.83 -4.65
C PRO A 101 13.20 14.47 -5.19
N GLN A 102 14.08 13.75 -4.49
CA GLN A 102 14.60 12.43 -4.85
C GLN A 102 13.77 11.28 -4.25
N GLN A 103 12.91 11.56 -3.26
CA GLN A 103 11.93 10.59 -2.77
C GLN A 103 10.88 10.32 -3.85
N SER A 104 10.22 9.16 -3.80
CA SER A 104 9.11 8.84 -4.70
C SER A 104 7.77 9.00 -3.98
N HIS A 105 6.94 9.89 -4.48
CA HIS A 105 5.60 10.21 -4.00
C HIS A 105 4.61 10.15 -5.15
N LEU A 106 3.71 9.18 -5.10
CA LEU A 106 2.64 9.00 -6.06
C LEU A 106 1.30 9.24 -5.36
N ALA A 107 0.38 9.92 -6.03
CA ALA A 107 -0.98 10.09 -5.54
C ALA A 107 -1.98 10.03 -6.70
N GLY A 108 -3.22 9.62 -6.41
CA GLY A 108 -4.27 9.72 -7.41
C GLY A 108 -5.53 8.94 -7.07
N PRO A 109 -6.55 9.03 -7.93
CA PRO A 109 -7.82 8.36 -7.73
C PRO A 109 -7.72 6.85 -7.99
N PHE A 110 -8.66 6.13 -7.39
CA PHE A 110 -8.94 4.73 -7.73
C PHE A 110 -10.45 4.47 -7.74
N ALA A 111 -10.84 3.41 -8.46
CA ALA A 111 -12.17 2.82 -8.41
C ALA A 111 -12.05 1.30 -8.24
N SER A 112 -12.96 0.70 -7.49
CA SER A 112 -13.02 -0.73 -7.23
C SER A 112 -14.45 -1.21 -7.40
N LEU A 113 -14.68 -2.05 -8.41
CA LEU A 113 -16.00 -2.50 -8.82
C LEU A 113 -16.14 -4.01 -8.55
N PRO A 114 -17.18 -4.45 -7.83
CA PRO A 114 -17.55 -5.85 -7.82
C PRO A 114 -18.09 -6.22 -9.21
N LEU A 115 -17.41 -7.15 -9.89
CA LEU A 115 -17.87 -7.68 -11.18
C LEU A 115 -18.94 -8.77 -10.98
N ASN A 116 -18.82 -9.51 -9.87
CA ASN A 116 -19.81 -10.44 -9.35
C ASN A 116 -19.53 -10.68 -7.85
N GLU A 117 -20.21 -11.63 -7.22
CA GLU A 117 -20.07 -11.96 -5.80
C GLU A 117 -18.65 -12.38 -5.36
N SER A 118 -17.82 -12.86 -6.29
CA SER A 118 -16.49 -13.40 -6.01
C SER A 118 -15.36 -12.58 -6.63
N LEU A 119 -15.65 -11.72 -7.62
CA LEU A 119 -14.66 -11.07 -8.45
C LEU A 119 -14.72 -9.55 -8.31
N THR A 120 -13.58 -8.92 -8.06
CA THR A 120 -13.45 -7.45 -7.96
C THR A 120 -12.38 -6.93 -8.90
N LEU A 121 -12.72 -5.92 -9.69
CA LEU A 121 -11.80 -5.16 -10.52
C LEU A 121 -11.45 -3.85 -9.82
N ARG A 122 -10.16 -3.59 -9.60
CA ARG A 122 -9.67 -2.31 -9.10
C ARG A 122 -8.78 -1.64 -10.14
N THR A 123 -9.03 -0.37 -10.40
CA THR A 123 -8.22 0.48 -11.27
C THR A 123 -7.74 1.72 -10.52
N SER A 124 -6.50 2.14 -10.77
CA SER A 124 -5.91 3.35 -10.21
C SER A 124 -5.16 4.13 -11.28
N ALA A 125 -5.21 5.47 -11.19
CA ALA A 125 -4.39 6.37 -11.99
C ALA A 125 -3.60 7.27 -11.03
N LEU A 126 -2.27 7.15 -11.04
CA LEU A 126 -1.39 7.85 -10.10
C LEU A 126 -0.48 8.81 -10.86
N VAL A 127 -0.26 9.99 -10.28
CA VAL A 127 0.71 10.98 -10.76
C VAL A 127 1.88 11.10 -9.81
N GLY A 128 3.07 11.33 -10.37
CA GLY A 128 4.28 11.67 -9.62
C GLY A 128 4.21 13.09 -9.06
N LEU A 129 4.54 13.24 -7.78
CA LEU A 129 4.56 14.52 -7.08
C LEU A 129 5.99 15.06 -6.88
N THR A 130 7.01 14.27 -7.21
CA THR A 130 8.43 14.58 -7.04
C THR A 130 9.24 14.06 -8.21
N SER A 131 10.45 14.59 -8.41
CA SER A 131 11.36 14.18 -9.49
C SER A 131 11.83 12.72 -9.37
N GLY A 132 11.80 12.14 -8.16
CA GLY A 132 12.08 10.71 -7.92
C GLY A 132 10.91 9.78 -8.25
N SER A 133 9.78 10.30 -8.72
CA SER A 133 8.59 9.51 -9.07
C SER A 133 8.47 9.29 -10.57
N THR A 134 7.89 8.16 -10.97
CA THR A 134 7.36 8.04 -12.35
C THR A 134 6.23 9.05 -12.55
N ASP A 135 6.24 9.75 -13.68
CA ASP A 135 5.26 10.81 -13.99
C ASP A 135 3.81 10.33 -13.88
N ALA A 136 3.52 9.15 -14.43
CA ALA A 136 2.22 8.51 -14.37
C ALA A 136 2.33 7.00 -14.16
N THR A 137 1.45 6.43 -13.33
CA THR A 137 1.33 4.99 -13.14
C THR A 137 -0.13 4.58 -13.15
N PHE A 138 -0.51 3.71 -14.09
CA PHE A 138 -1.82 3.08 -14.11
C PHE A 138 -1.72 1.67 -13.53
N ARG A 139 -2.68 1.30 -12.67
CA ARG A 139 -2.73 -0.03 -12.05
C ARG A 139 -4.08 -0.66 -12.29
N VAL A 140 -4.07 -1.96 -12.57
CA VAL A 140 -5.25 -2.78 -12.71
C VAL A 140 -5.03 -4.05 -11.89
N PHE A 141 -5.95 -4.34 -10.98
CA PHE A 141 -5.94 -5.56 -10.18
C PHE A 141 -7.28 -6.27 -10.33
N LEU A 142 -7.22 -7.55 -10.68
CA LEU A 142 -8.36 -8.44 -10.65
C LEU A 142 -8.20 -9.37 -9.44
N THR A 143 -9.14 -9.31 -8.50
CA THR A 143 -9.10 -10.10 -7.27
C THR A 143 -10.27 -11.07 -7.24
N GLN A 144 -9.96 -12.35 -7.06
CA GLN A 144 -10.95 -13.40 -6.84
C GLN A 144 -10.93 -13.82 -5.37
N ARG A 145 -12.12 -13.90 -4.76
CA ARG A 145 -12.34 -14.45 -3.43
C ARG A 145 -12.71 -15.94 -3.56
N PHE A 146 -12.13 -16.76 -2.68
CA PHE A 146 -12.45 -18.18 -2.50
C PHE A 146 -13.29 -18.39 -1.25
#